data_AF-A0A540WUH2-F1
#
_entry.id   AF-A0A540WUH2-F1
#
_cell.length_a   1.000
_cell.length_b   1.000
_cell.length_c   1.000
_cell.angle_alpha   90.00
_cell.angle_beta   90.00
_cell.angle_gamma   90.00
#
_symmetry.space_group_name_H-M   'P 1'
#
loop_
_entity.id
_entity.type
_entity.pdbx_description
1 polymer ?
#
loop_
_entity_poly.entity_id
_entity_poly.type
_entity_poly.pdbx_seq_one_letter_code
_entity_poly.pdbx_strand_id
1 'polypeptide(L)'
;MVLTCLVSTVGAARPPATLADLQALASQKAWAELLERAEDVPAATRTDSWRNLVTDAATAEVEAAIPTDEEPFAAARKARTLGQRYAFLAKATPYTAARDASAVKGLERCLAQEGRDCVETYQQLAVGTGPESALKAARLVRQGRFAYVAMPLFAMAVGERKDSGVCKDEALGETVLAALDLPVADARAAEAKTVAFERCWVALGAKLKAATVGGSAYFLENTCQPMRARKALTELQDDLCKDAGL
;
A
#
# COMPACT_ATOMS: atom_id res chain seq x y z
N MET A 1 20.31 60.66 -11.77
CA MET A 1 20.95 59.33 -11.79
C MET A 1 21.20 58.92 -10.35
N VAL A 2 20.35 58.05 -9.80
CA VAL A 2 20.54 57.49 -8.45
C VAL A 2 21.19 56.12 -8.63
N LEU A 3 22.40 55.98 -8.11
CA LEU A 3 23.20 54.76 -8.20
C LEU A 3 22.78 53.84 -7.05
N THR A 4 21.98 52.82 -7.35
CA THR A 4 21.55 51.82 -6.38
C THR A 4 22.65 50.77 -6.23
N CYS A 5 23.38 50.81 -5.12
CA CYS A 5 24.32 49.75 -4.74
C CYS A 5 23.54 48.48 -4.33
N LEU A 6 23.61 47.46 -5.18
CA LEU A 6 23.23 46.09 -4.83
C LEU A 6 24.25 45.55 -3.81
N VAL A 7 23.86 45.52 -2.54
CA VAL A 7 24.60 44.78 -1.51
C VAL A 7 24.30 43.30 -1.73
N SER A 8 25.20 42.60 -2.40
CA SER A 8 25.19 41.13 -2.43
C SER A 8 25.48 40.63 -1.01
N THR A 9 24.45 40.15 -0.33
CA THR A 9 24.63 39.34 0.89
C THR A 9 25.31 38.05 0.48
N VAL A 10 26.63 37.98 0.67
CA VAL A 10 27.36 36.72 0.67
C VAL A 10 26.83 35.94 1.87
N GLY A 11 25.87 35.05 1.63
CA GLY A 11 25.42 34.10 2.64
C GLY A 11 26.61 33.26 3.05
N ALA A 12 27.12 33.47 4.26
CA ALA A 12 28.15 32.62 4.83
C ALA A 12 27.63 31.18 4.82
N ALA A 13 28.31 30.29 4.10
CA ALA A 13 27.96 28.88 4.04
C ALA A 13 27.95 28.33 5.47
N ARG A 14 26.79 27.83 5.92
CA ARG A 14 26.63 27.23 7.25
C ARG A 14 27.64 26.07 7.37
N PRO A 15 28.38 25.94 8.49
CA PRO A 15 29.35 24.87 8.63
C PRO A 15 28.67 23.49 8.50
N PRO A 16 29.38 22.50 7.93
CA PRO A 16 28.85 21.14 7.78
C PRO A 16 28.42 20.60 9.13
N ALA A 17 27.25 19.98 9.18
CA ALA A 17 26.73 19.40 10.41
C ALA A 17 27.58 18.21 10.86
N THR A 18 27.71 18.05 12.17
CA THR A 18 28.32 16.89 12.81
C THR A 18 27.25 15.96 13.39
N LEU A 19 27.63 14.73 13.77
CA LEU A 19 26.71 13.84 14.49
C LEU A 19 26.27 14.41 15.84
N ALA A 20 27.13 15.16 16.51
CA ALA A 20 26.79 15.82 17.78
C ALA A 20 25.70 16.89 17.58
N ASP A 21 25.75 17.63 16.47
CA ASP A 21 24.70 18.60 16.13
C ASP A 21 23.35 17.91 15.91
N LEU A 22 23.35 16.78 15.18
CA LEU A 22 22.12 16.00 14.97
C LEU A 22 21.56 15.42 16.28
N GLN A 23 22.43 14.95 17.18
CA GLN A 23 22.03 14.48 18.51
C GLN A 23 21.44 15.61 19.36
N ALA A 24 22.03 16.81 19.29
CA ALA A 24 21.49 17.98 19.98
C ALA A 24 20.10 18.36 19.45
N LEU A 25 19.91 18.39 18.12
CA LEU A 25 18.61 18.62 17.49
C LEU A 25 17.58 17.55 17.88
N ALA A 26 17.98 16.28 17.93
CA ALA A 26 17.12 15.18 18.36
C ALA A 26 16.67 15.36 19.83
N SER A 27 17.58 15.74 20.72
CA SER A 27 17.24 16.00 22.13
C SER A 27 16.22 17.14 22.31
N GLN A 28 16.23 18.11 21.39
CA GLN A 28 15.30 19.23 21.34
C GLN A 28 14.01 18.91 20.57
N LYS A 29 13.90 17.70 19.99
CA LYS A 29 12.81 17.31 19.07
C LYS A 29 12.67 18.23 17.85
N ALA A 30 13.76 18.86 17.43
CA ALA A 30 13.82 19.71 16.24
C ALA A 30 13.94 18.84 14.97
N TRP A 31 12.95 17.97 14.73
CA TRP A 31 13.03 16.90 13.73
C TRP A 31 13.15 17.40 12.29
N ALA A 32 12.39 18.43 11.91
CA ALA A 32 12.49 19.05 10.60
C ALA A 32 13.91 19.59 10.34
N GLU A 33 14.47 20.37 11.27
CA GLU A 33 15.84 20.89 11.15
C GLU A 33 16.87 19.77 11.16
N LEU A 34 16.68 18.71 11.95
CA LEU A 34 17.55 17.55 11.95
C LEU A 34 17.61 16.92 10.55
N LEU A 35 16.47 16.72 9.88
CA LEU A 35 16.43 16.13 8.54
C LEU A 35 17.00 17.04 7.46
N GLU A 36 16.91 18.37 7.62
CA GLU A 36 17.59 19.32 6.74
C GLU A 36 19.11 19.22 6.90
N ARG A 37 19.59 19.19 8.15
CA ARG A 37 21.02 19.14 8.51
C ARG A 37 21.64 17.75 8.32
N ALA A 38 20.83 16.70 8.21
CA ALA A 38 21.33 15.33 8.10
C ALA A 38 22.18 15.11 6.84
N GLU A 39 21.88 15.81 5.75
CA GLU A 39 22.62 15.70 4.49
C GLU A 39 23.94 16.47 4.49
N ASP A 40 24.08 17.48 5.37
CA ASP A 40 25.33 18.21 5.57
C ASP A 40 26.42 17.33 6.22
N VAL A 41 26.04 16.22 6.86
CA VAL A 41 26.99 15.22 7.36
C VAL A 41 27.62 14.50 6.15
N PRO A 42 28.96 14.50 6.01
CA PRO A 42 29.64 13.85 4.88
C PRO A 42 29.23 12.38 4.72
N ALA A 43 28.98 11.93 3.50
CA ALA A 43 28.51 10.57 3.24
C ALA A 43 29.43 9.48 3.84
N ALA A 44 30.74 9.71 3.84
CA ALA A 44 31.75 8.81 4.40
C ALA A 44 31.64 8.61 5.92
N THR A 45 30.97 9.52 6.65
CA THR A 45 30.83 9.47 8.11
C THR A 45 29.42 9.10 8.57
N ARG A 46 28.51 8.76 7.65
CA ARG A 46 27.13 8.35 7.95
C ARG A 46 27.08 6.91 8.48
N THR A 47 27.27 6.77 9.79
CA THR A 47 27.22 5.50 10.53
C THR A 47 25.78 5.03 10.82
N ASP A 48 25.63 3.92 11.53
CA ASP A 48 24.32 3.48 12.05
C ASP A 48 23.71 4.49 13.02
N SER A 49 24.53 5.19 13.81
CA SER A 49 24.03 6.26 14.70
C SER A 49 23.37 7.39 13.91
N TRP A 50 23.95 7.77 12.76
CA TRP A 50 23.33 8.72 11.84
C TRP A 50 21.99 8.20 11.30
N ARG A 51 21.97 6.93 10.84
CA ARG A 51 20.75 6.30 10.32
C ARG A 51 19.64 6.25 11.36
N ASN A 52 19.97 5.98 12.63
CA ASN A 52 19.00 5.97 13.72
C ASN A 52 18.41 7.36 13.97
N LEU A 53 19.24 8.41 14.04
CA LEU A 53 18.75 9.78 14.21
C LEU A 53 17.82 10.22 13.07
N VAL A 54 18.20 9.90 11.82
CA VAL A 54 17.35 10.19 10.65
C VAL A 54 16.06 9.36 10.68
N THR A 55 16.11 8.11 11.13
CA THR A 55 14.93 7.26 11.29
C THR A 55 13.97 7.84 12.31
N ASP A 56 14.47 8.24 13.48
CA ASP A 56 13.66 8.81 14.57
C ASP A 56 13.00 10.11 14.11
N ALA A 57 13.79 11.01 13.51
CA ALA A 57 13.28 12.27 12.98
C ALA A 57 12.26 12.07 11.85
N ALA A 58 12.53 11.18 10.90
CA ALA A 58 11.61 10.90 9.80
C ALA A 58 10.30 10.28 10.30
N THR A 59 10.37 9.40 11.30
CA THR A 59 9.20 8.79 11.95
C THR A 59 8.36 9.86 12.64
N ALA A 60 8.99 10.70 13.47
CA ALA A 60 8.30 11.77 14.17
C ALA A 60 7.67 12.79 13.22
N GLU A 61 8.34 13.12 12.12
CA GLU A 61 7.81 14.04 11.11
C GLU A 61 6.58 13.49 10.38
N VAL A 62 6.52 12.17 10.14
CA VAL A 62 5.34 11.49 9.59
C VAL A 62 4.20 11.50 10.62
N GLU A 63 4.48 11.18 11.87
CA GLU A 63 3.48 11.13 12.94
C GLU A 63 2.92 12.51 13.30
N ALA A 64 3.73 13.56 13.19
CA ALA A 64 3.31 14.95 13.43
C ALA A 64 2.58 15.57 12.24
N ALA A 65 2.56 14.94 11.06
CA ALA A 65 1.83 15.48 9.91
C ALA A 65 0.32 15.40 10.17
N ILE A 66 -0.34 16.56 10.14
CA ILE A 66 -1.78 16.69 10.38
C ILE A 66 -2.50 16.67 9.02
N PRO A 67 -3.30 15.63 8.70
CA PRO A 67 -4.11 15.62 7.49
C PRO A 67 -5.29 16.58 7.60
N THR A 68 -5.66 17.22 6.49
CA THR A 68 -6.91 17.97 6.34
C THR A 68 -7.91 17.15 5.53
N ASP A 69 -9.13 17.67 5.33
CA ASP A 69 -10.12 17.01 4.48
C ASP A 69 -9.77 17.12 2.99
N GLU A 70 -9.08 18.19 2.59
CA GLU A 70 -8.54 18.38 1.23
C GLU A 70 -7.32 17.51 0.97
N GLU A 71 -6.54 17.21 2.02
CA GLU A 71 -5.28 16.47 1.96
C GLU A 71 -5.30 15.26 2.92
N PRO A 72 -6.21 14.27 2.74
CA PRO A 72 -6.36 13.16 3.68
C PRO A 72 -5.11 12.28 3.78
N PHE A 73 -4.28 12.27 2.73
CA PHE A 73 -3.04 11.51 2.65
C PHE A 73 -1.76 12.32 2.96
N ALA A 74 -1.86 13.52 3.55
CA ALA A 74 -0.69 14.38 3.81
C ALA A 74 0.46 13.65 4.52
N ALA A 75 0.16 12.90 5.59
CA ALA A 75 1.15 12.11 6.33
C ALA A 75 1.78 10.99 5.48
N ALA A 76 0.98 10.30 4.67
CA ALA A 76 1.45 9.24 3.79
C ALA A 76 2.33 9.78 2.64
N ARG A 77 1.98 10.95 2.08
CA ARG A 77 2.81 11.66 1.10
C ARG A 77 4.15 12.07 1.70
N LYS A 78 4.13 12.65 2.91
CA LYS A 78 5.36 13.01 3.64
C LYS A 78 6.24 11.80 3.90
N ALA A 79 5.64 10.68 4.32
CA ALA A 79 6.36 9.43 4.45
C ALA A 79 6.98 9.02 3.11
N ARG A 80 6.21 8.92 2.02
CA ARG A 80 6.77 8.58 0.70
C ARG A 80 7.96 9.46 0.30
N THR A 81 7.87 10.78 0.46
CA THR A 81 8.95 11.72 0.15
C THR A 81 10.21 11.43 0.98
N LEU A 82 10.06 11.18 2.28
CA LEU A 82 11.18 10.84 3.16
C LEU A 82 11.82 9.49 2.80
N GLY A 83 11.00 8.50 2.43
CA GLY A 83 11.49 7.18 2.01
C GLY A 83 12.25 7.22 0.69
N GLN A 84 11.85 8.12 -0.22
CA GLN A 84 12.58 8.39 -1.47
C GLN A 84 13.91 9.12 -1.20
N ARG A 85 13.92 10.07 -0.25
CA ARG A 85 15.12 10.81 0.16
C ARG A 85 16.14 9.92 0.88
N TYR A 86 15.67 9.02 1.73
CA TYR A 86 16.50 8.15 2.57
C TYR A 86 16.15 6.68 2.36
N ALA A 87 16.72 6.07 1.30
CA ALA A 87 16.36 4.70 0.88
C ALA A 87 16.52 3.61 1.98
N PHE A 88 17.41 3.81 2.97
CA PHE A 88 17.58 2.85 4.08
C PHE A 88 16.34 2.79 5.01
N LEU A 89 15.48 3.81 5.00
CA LEU A 89 14.25 3.83 5.80
C LEU A 89 13.28 2.71 5.42
N ALA A 90 13.37 2.15 4.20
CA ALA A 90 12.57 0.99 3.78
C ALA A 90 12.82 -0.26 4.64
N LYS A 91 13.93 -0.31 5.40
CA LYS A 91 14.28 -1.39 6.32
C LYS A 91 14.14 -1.00 7.80
N ALA A 92 13.80 0.25 8.08
CA ALA A 92 13.68 0.75 9.44
C ALA A 92 12.26 0.52 9.97
N THR A 93 12.09 -0.52 10.79
CA THR A 93 10.78 -0.95 11.31
C THR A 93 9.91 0.18 11.87
N PRO A 94 10.42 1.08 12.75
CA PRO A 94 9.62 2.17 13.30
C PRO A 94 9.03 3.07 12.21
N TYR A 95 9.87 3.42 11.25
CA TYR A 95 9.47 4.26 10.13
C TYR A 95 8.48 3.55 9.20
N THR A 96 8.71 2.28 8.85
CA THR A 96 7.77 1.53 8.00
C THR A 96 6.41 1.35 8.66
N ALA A 97 6.38 1.20 9.99
CA ALA A 97 5.13 1.13 10.76
C ALA A 97 4.38 2.47 10.73
N ALA A 98 5.08 3.59 10.96
CA ALA A 98 4.48 4.93 10.88
C ALA A 98 3.98 5.28 9.47
N ARG A 99 4.74 4.92 8.44
CA ARG A 99 4.34 5.06 7.03
C ARG A 99 3.04 4.29 6.76
N ASP A 100 3.02 3.00 7.07
CA ASP A 100 1.88 2.13 6.78
C ASP A 100 0.63 2.56 7.57
N ALA A 101 0.79 2.90 8.85
CA ALA A 101 -0.31 3.41 9.68
C ALA A 101 -0.88 4.72 9.12
N SER A 102 -0.01 5.64 8.69
CA SER A 102 -0.42 6.92 8.08
C SER A 102 -1.16 6.72 6.75
N ALA A 103 -0.72 5.79 5.91
CA ALA A 103 -1.41 5.46 4.66
C ALA A 103 -2.82 4.90 4.92
N VAL A 104 -2.97 3.98 5.88
CA VAL A 104 -4.28 3.40 6.23
C VAL A 104 -5.21 4.47 6.81
N LYS A 105 -4.73 5.33 7.71
CA LYS A 105 -5.52 6.45 8.26
C LYS A 105 -5.94 7.43 7.17
N GLY A 106 -5.06 7.73 6.21
CA GLY A 106 -5.40 8.59 5.08
C GLY A 106 -6.48 7.99 4.19
N LEU A 107 -6.42 6.67 3.96
CA LEU A 107 -7.47 5.94 3.22
C LEU A 107 -8.81 5.98 3.97
N GLU A 108 -8.82 5.70 5.27
CA GLU A 108 -10.02 5.77 6.11
C GLU A 108 -10.67 7.15 6.04
N ARG A 109 -9.88 8.23 6.19
CA ARG A 109 -10.37 9.60 6.09
C ARG A 109 -10.90 9.93 4.69
N CYS A 110 -10.18 9.53 3.66
CA CYS A 110 -10.62 9.75 2.27
C CYS A 110 -11.96 9.06 1.99
N LEU A 111 -12.13 7.81 2.45
CA LEU A 111 -13.38 7.06 2.30
C LEU A 111 -14.54 7.69 3.08
N ALA A 112 -14.28 8.19 4.30
CA ALA A 112 -15.29 8.85 5.13
C ALA A 112 -15.84 10.15 4.50
N GLN A 113 -15.05 10.82 3.67
CA GLN A 113 -15.46 12.01 2.92
C GLN A 113 -15.99 11.70 1.52
N GLU A 114 -16.27 10.42 1.23
CA GLU A 114 -16.67 9.94 -0.09
C GLU A 114 -15.71 10.36 -1.22
N GLY A 115 -14.42 10.55 -0.88
CA GLY A 115 -13.40 10.99 -1.81
C GLY A 115 -13.31 10.10 -3.05
N ARG A 116 -13.00 10.72 -4.19
CA ARG A 116 -12.65 10.00 -5.41
C ARG A 116 -11.23 9.45 -5.28
N ASP A 117 -10.96 8.36 -5.99
CA ASP A 117 -9.61 7.82 -6.18
C ASP A 117 -8.86 7.45 -4.88
N CYS A 118 -9.57 7.25 -3.76
CA CYS A 118 -8.96 6.91 -2.47
C CYS A 118 -8.12 5.63 -2.54
N VAL A 119 -8.63 4.60 -3.23
CA VAL A 119 -7.95 3.31 -3.38
C VAL A 119 -6.69 3.47 -4.23
N GLU A 120 -6.79 4.15 -5.37
CA GLU A 120 -5.65 4.40 -6.26
C GLU A 120 -4.57 5.22 -5.55
N THR A 121 -4.96 6.29 -4.85
CA THR A 121 -4.05 7.13 -4.08
C THR A 121 -3.35 6.32 -2.99
N TYR A 122 -4.09 5.46 -2.26
CA TYR A 122 -3.49 4.55 -1.29
C TYR A 122 -2.47 3.64 -1.96
N GLN A 123 -2.80 2.98 -3.07
CA GLN A 123 -1.88 2.07 -3.77
C GLN A 123 -0.60 2.77 -4.24
N GLN A 124 -0.71 4.01 -4.72
CA GLN A 124 0.44 4.82 -5.11
C GLN A 124 1.31 5.14 -3.89
N LEU A 125 0.73 5.46 -2.73
CA LEU A 125 1.50 5.88 -1.54
C LEU A 125 2.01 4.71 -0.69
N ALA A 126 1.32 3.57 -0.72
CA ALA A 126 1.57 2.37 0.07
C ALA A 126 2.50 1.36 -0.65
N VAL A 127 3.42 1.83 -1.50
CA VAL A 127 4.38 0.96 -2.18
C VAL A 127 5.30 0.31 -1.13
N GLY A 128 5.34 -1.03 -1.15
CA GLY A 128 6.10 -1.82 -0.18
C GLY A 128 5.46 -1.88 1.21
N THR A 129 4.16 -1.59 1.32
CA THR A 129 3.38 -1.78 2.55
C THR A 129 3.29 -3.26 2.93
N GLY A 130 3.32 -3.53 4.23
CA GLY A 130 3.23 -4.89 4.76
C GLY A 130 1.86 -5.54 4.53
N PRO A 131 1.79 -6.88 4.52
CA PRO A 131 0.56 -7.62 4.24
C PRO A 131 -0.57 -7.32 5.24
N GLU A 132 -0.24 -7.07 6.50
CA GLU A 132 -1.22 -6.73 7.55
C GLU A 132 -1.90 -5.37 7.29
N SER A 133 -1.11 -4.36 6.94
CA SER A 133 -1.60 -3.02 6.60
C SER A 133 -2.42 -3.03 5.31
N ALA A 134 -1.99 -3.79 4.30
CA ALA A 134 -2.77 -4.00 3.06
C ALA A 134 -4.11 -4.70 3.34
N LEU A 135 -4.12 -5.72 4.22
CA LEU A 135 -5.35 -6.39 4.64
C LEU A 135 -6.30 -5.44 5.37
N LYS A 136 -5.77 -4.60 6.27
CA LYS A 136 -6.56 -3.58 6.96
C LYS A 136 -7.19 -2.60 5.96
N ALA A 137 -6.42 -2.13 4.99
CA ALA A 137 -6.91 -1.26 3.92
C ALA A 137 -8.00 -1.92 3.06
N ALA A 138 -7.81 -3.19 2.69
CA ALA A 138 -8.79 -3.95 1.92
C ALA A 138 -10.14 -4.08 2.65
N ARG A 139 -10.10 -4.40 3.94
CA ARG A 139 -11.30 -4.50 4.79
C ARG A 139 -12.03 -3.17 4.91
N LEU A 140 -11.30 -2.05 5.04
CA LEU A 140 -11.89 -0.70 5.07
C LEU A 140 -12.63 -0.37 3.77
N VAL A 141 -12.01 -0.63 2.61
CA VAL A 141 -12.64 -0.37 1.31
C VAL A 141 -13.90 -1.19 1.13
N ARG A 142 -13.92 -2.45 1.58
CA ARG A 142 -15.10 -3.32 1.48
C ARG A 142 -16.30 -2.79 2.28
N GLN A 143 -16.09 -2.10 3.40
CA GLN A 143 -17.18 -1.69 4.31
C GLN A 143 -18.15 -0.65 3.71
N GLY A 144 -17.77 0.07 2.65
CA GLY A 144 -18.60 1.12 2.06
C GLY A 144 -18.63 1.14 0.53
N ARG A 145 -18.08 0.12 -0.13
CA ARG A 145 -17.99 0.02 -1.60
C ARG A 145 -18.34 -1.40 -2.06
N PHE A 146 -18.56 -1.58 -3.36
CA PHE A 146 -18.73 -2.91 -3.93
C PHE A 146 -17.52 -3.81 -3.61
N ALA A 147 -17.77 -5.08 -3.27
CA ALA A 147 -16.74 -5.99 -2.77
C ALA A 147 -15.52 -6.12 -3.71
N TYR A 148 -15.74 -6.08 -5.03
CA TYR A 148 -14.66 -6.16 -6.03
C TYR A 148 -13.68 -4.97 -6.00
N VAL A 149 -14.09 -3.82 -5.45
CA VAL A 149 -13.23 -2.61 -5.38
C VAL A 149 -12.03 -2.84 -4.47
N ALA A 150 -12.16 -3.70 -3.45
CA ALA A 150 -11.08 -4.04 -2.53
C ALA A 150 -10.07 -5.05 -3.10
N MET A 151 -10.33 -5.64 -4.28
CA MET A 151 -9.53 -6.75 -4.83
C MET A 151 -8.03 -6.42 -4.94
N PRO A 152 -7.61 -5.24 -5.44
CA PRO A 152 -6.18 -4.93 -5.54
C PRO A 152 -5.46 -4.87 -4.18
N LEU A 153 -6.17 -4.44 -3.13
CA LEU A 153 -5.62 -4.37 -1.77
C LEU A 153 -5.51 -5.76 -1.14
N PHE A 154 -6.50 -6.62 -1.39
CA PHE A 154 -6.45 -8.02 -1.00
C PHE A 154 -5.32 -8.77 -1.73
N ALA A 155 -5.13 -8.52 -3.03
CA ALA A 155 -4.02 -9.10 -3.80
C ALA A 155 -2.67 -8.68 -3.23
N MET A 156 -2.52 -7.40 -2.84
CA MET A 156 -1.34 -6.88 -2.14
C MET A 156 -1.13 -7.59 -0.79
N ALA A 157 -2.20 -7.81 -0.01
CA ALA A 157 -2.12 -8.47 1.30
C ALA A 157 -1.70 -9.95 1.20
N VAL A 158 -2.19 -10.67 0.20
CA VAL A 158 -1.79 -12.06 -0.08
C VAL A 158 -0.31 -12.09 -0.55
N GLY A 159 0.09 -11.15 -1.41
CA GLY A 159 1.43 -11.11 -2.01
C GLY A 159 1.75 -12.37 -2.81
N GLU A 160 3.04 -12.71 -2.96
CA GLU A 160 3.48 -13.90 -3.70
C GLU A 160 3.44 -15.21 -2.90
N ARG A 161 3.02 -15.16 -1.62
CA ARG A 161 3.05 -16.33 -0.74
C ARG A 161 1.81 -17.19 -0.94
N LYS A 162 2.03 -18.45 -1.34
CA LYS A 162 0.97 -19.47 -1.36
C LYS A 162 0.45 -19.73 0.04
N ASP A 163 -0.87 -19.87 0.13
CA ASP A 163 -1.63 -20.22 1.33
C ASP A 163 -1.29 -19.37 2.56
N SER A 164 -1.08 -18.07 2.34
CA SER A 164 -0.91 -17.11 3.43
C SER A 164 -2.11 -17.14 4.38
N GLY A 165 -1.93 -16.71 5.64
CA GLY A 165 -3.03 -16.60 6.60
C GLY A 165 -4.19 -15.73 6.10
N VAL A 166 -3.90 -14.78 5.20
CA VAL A 166 -4.88 -13.91 4.53
C VAL A 166 -5.84 -14.71 3.65
N CYS A 167 -5.42 -15.85 3.07
CA CYS A 167 -6.26 -16.68 2.23
C CYS A 167 -7.51 -17.23 2.95
N LYS A 168 -7.50 -17.25 4.29
CA LYS A 168 -8.62 -17.69 5.13
C LYS A 168 -9.56 -16.54 5.54
N ASP A 169 -9.24 -15.31 5.16
CA ASP A 169 -10.06 -14.14 5.43
C ASP A 169 -11.38 -14.25 4.65
N GLU A 170 -12.50 -14.12 5.36
CA GLU A 170 -13.83 -14.26 4.75
C GLU A 170 -14.11 -13.15 3.73
N ALA A 171 -13.69 -11.92 4.06
CA ALA A 171 -13.86 -10.75 3.20
C ALA A 171 -13.04 -10.88 1.91
N LEU A 172 -11.84 -11.47 1.97
CA LEU A 172 -11.10 -11.85 0.77
C LEU A 172 -11.93 -12.79 -0.11
N GLY A 173 -12.48 -13.86 0.47
CA GLY A 173 -13.23 -14.85 -0.30
C GLY A 173 -14.44 -14.26 -1.02
N GLU A 174 -15.18 -13.36 -0.35
CA GLU A 174 -16.28 -12.61 -0.98
C GLU A 174 -15.80 -11.66 -2.08
N THR A 175 -14.72 -10.91 -1.82
CA THR A 175 -14.14 -10.00 -2.81
C THR A 175 -13.65 -10.74 -4.05
N VAL A 176 -13.03 -11.92 -3.88
CA VAL A 176 -12.61 -12.78 -5.00
C VAL A 176 -13.82 -13.22 -5.82
N LEU A 177 -14.90 -13.69 -5.19
CA LEU A 177 -16.12 -14.07 -5.92
C LEU A 177 -16.70 -12.89 -6.71
N ALA A 178 -16.82 -11.73 -6.06
CA ALA A 178 -17.34 -10.53 -6.71
C ALA A 178 -16.45 -10.03 -7.86
N ALA A 179 -15.13 -10.14 -7.73
CA ALA A 179 -14.18 -9.71 -8.76
C ALA A 179 -14.09 -10.69 -9.94
N LEU A 180 -14.30 -11.99 -9.71
CA LEU A 180 -14.42 -12.99 -10.78
C LEU A 180 -15.70 -12.83 -11.60
N ASP A 181 -16.70 -12.12 -11.08
CA ASP A 181 -17.95 -11.78 -11.77
C ASP A 181 -17.81 -10.57 -12.72
N LEU A 182 -16.62 -9.96 -12.78
CA LEU A 182 -16.32 -8.87 -13.70
C LEU A 182 -15.88 -9.39 -15.08
N PRO A 183 -15.99 -8.58 -16.15
CA PRO A 183 -15.48 -8.95 -17.47
C PRO A 183 -14.02 -9.41 -17.44
N VAL A 184 -13.67 -10.38 -18.28
CA VAL A 184 -12.31 -10.99 -18.31
C VAL A 184 -11.17 -9.98 -18.52
N ALA A 185 -11.47 -8.86 -19.19
CA ALA A 185 -10.53 -7.77 -19.46
C ALA A 185 -10.33 -6.81 -18.27
N ASP A 186 -11.15 -6.91 -17.23
CA ASP A 186 -10.99 -6.11 -16.01
C ASP A 186 -9.75 -6.58 -15.23
N ALA A 187 -8.88 -5.64 -14.87
CA ALA A 187 -7.66 -5.93 -14.12
C ALA A 187 -7.95 -6.66 -12.79
N ARG A 188 -9.08 -6.35 -12.14
CA ARG A 188 -9.47 -6.99 -10.87
C ARG A 188 -9.89 -8.44 -11.08
N ALA A 189 -10.49 -8.78 -12.23
CA ALA A 189 -10.80 -10.17 -12.56
C ALA A 189 -9.49 -10.96 -12.78
N ALA A 190 -8.51 -10.38 -13.46
CA ALA A 190 -7.19 -10.98 -13.62
C ALA A 190 -6.49 -11.23 -12.26
N GLU A 191 -6.46 -10.22 -11.38
CA GLU A 191 -5.90 -10.36 -10.03
C GLU A 191 -6.66 -11.39 -9.18
N ALA A 192 -7.99 -11.40 -9.25
CA ALA A 192 -8.82 -12.37 -8.54
C ALA A 192 -8.52 -13.80 -8.99
N LYS A 193 -8.29 -14.03 -10.29
CA LYS A 193 -7.85 -15.35 -10.81
C LYS A 193 -6.50 -15.75 -10.23
N THR A 194 -5.50 -14.88 -10.26
CA THR A 194 -4.19 -15.16 -9.67
C THR A 194 -4.31 -15.49 -8.18
N VAL A 195 -5.04 -14.69 -7.41
CA VAL A 195 -5.25 -14.93 -5.98
C VAL A 195 -5.99 -16.24 -5.74
N ALA A 196 -7.10 -16.47 -6.43
CA ALA A 196 -7.95 -17.66 -6.29
C ALA A 196 -7.22 -18.95 -6.64
N PHE A 197 -6.59 -18.98 -7.80
CA PHE A 197 -6.11 -20.23 -8.41
C PHE A 197 -4.62 -20.47 -8.22
N GLU A 198 -3.79 -19.45 -7.97
CA GLU A 198 -2.36 -19.66 -7.82
C GLU A 198 -1.88 -19.56 -6.37
N ARG A 199 -2.54 -18.71 -5.58
CA ARG A 199 -2.07 -18.33 -4.23
C ARG A 199 -2.93 -18.89 -3.12
N CYS A 200 -4.26 -18.87 -3.24
CA CYS A 200 -5.20 -19.19 -2.16
C CYS A 200 -6.12 -20.38 -2.47
N TRP A 201 -5.74 -21.25 -3.42
CA TRP A 201 -6.60 -22.36 -3.87
C TRP A 201 -7.05 -23.27 -2.72
N VAL A 202 -6.16 -23.59 -1.77
CA VAL A 202 -6.50 -24.49 -0.65
C VAL A 202 -7.64 -23.94 0.19
N ALA A 203 -7.68 -22.62 0.39
CA ALA A 203 -8.71 -21.97 1.19
C ALA A 203 -9.97 -21.64 0.38
N LEU A 204 -9.83 -21.30 -0.91
CA LEU A 204 -10.93 -20.76 -1.72
C LEU A 204 -11.58 -21.78 -2.66
N GLY A 205 -10.91 -22.89 -2.99
CA GLY A 205 -11.35 -23.83 -4.03
C GLY A 205 -12.77 -24.38 -3.83
N ALA A 206 -13.13 -24.74 -2.60
CA ALA A 206 -14.47 -25.22 -2.27
C ALA A 206 -15.55 -24.13 -2.47
N LYS A 207 -15.25 -22.90 -2.06
CA LYS A 207 -16.15 -21.74 -2.22
C LYS A 207 -16.33 -21.40 -3.71
N LEU A 208 -15.25 -21.42 -4.49
CA LEU A 208 -15.28 -21.21 -5.95
C LEU A 208 -16.11 -22.29 -6.65
N LYS A 209 -15.93 -23.56 -6.26
CA LYS A 209 -16.71 -24.68 -6.81
C LYS A 209 -18.19 -24.54 -6.55
N ALA A 210 -18.57 -24.11 -5.35
CA ALA A 210 -19.97 -23.88 -5.02
C ALA A 210 -20.55 -22.75 -5.88
N ALA A 211 -19.79 -21.65 -6.05
CA ALA A 211 -20.21 -20.48 -6.83
C ALA A 211 -20.32 -20.73 -8.34
N THR A 212 -19.73 -21.80 -8.88
CA THR A 212 -19.95 -22.20 -10.29
C THR A 212 -21.42 -22.48 -10.58
N VAL A 213 -22.17 -23.00 -9.60
CA VAL A 213 -23.61 -23.23 -9.77
C VAL A 213 -24.36 -21.91 -9.64
N GLY A 214 -24.97 -21.46 -10.74
CA GLY A 214 -25.64 -20.15 -10.80
C GLY A 214 -24.69 -18.97 -10.96
N GLY A 215 -23.41 -19.21 -11.28
CA GLY A 215 -22.46 -18.17 -11.64
C GLY A 215 -22.87 -17.46 -12.93
N SER A 216 -22.51 -16.17 -13.04
CA SER A 216 -22.74 -15.42 -14.28
C SER A 216 -21.84 -15.95 -15.42
N ALA A 217 -22.12 -15.52 -16.65
CA ALA A 217 -21.25 -15.81 -17.79
C ALA A 217 -19.80 -15.35 -17.55
N TYR A 218 -19.60 -14.18 -16.93
CA TYR A 218 -18.27 -13.67 -16.59
C TYR A 218 -17.58 -14.52 -15.52
N PHE A 219 -18.33 -14.96 -14.50
CA PHE A 219 -17.80 -15.86 -13.49
C PHE A 219 -17.34 -17.17 -14.10
N LEU A 220 -18.15 -17.77 -14.98
CA LEU A 220 -17.80 -18.99 -15.70
C LEU A 220 -16.58 -18.77 -16.59
N GLU A 221 -16.52 -17.67 -17.35
CA GLU A 221 -15.36 -17.30 -18.19
C GLU A 221 -14.07 -17.19 -17.39
N ASN A 222 -14.13 -16.61 -16.20
CA ASN A 222 -12.95 -16.44 -15.35
C ASN A 222 -12.55 -17.72 -14.58
N THR A 223 -13.42 -18.71 -14.43
CA THR A 223 -13.18 -19.83 -13.50
C THR A 223 -13.17 -21.22 -14.16
N CYS A 224 -13.88 -21.44 -15.27
CA CYS A 224 -14.06 -22.76 -15.84
C CYS A 224 -12.75 -23.43 -16.24
N GLN A 225 -11.89 -22.75 -17.00
CA GLN A 225 -10.60 -23.28 -17.43
C GLN A 225 -9.69 -23.66 -16.24
N PRO A 226 -9.43 -22.79 -15.25
CA PRO A 226 -8.56 -23.16 -14.12
C PRO A 226 -9.20 -24.22 -13.21
N MET A 227 -10.52 -24.28 -13.10
CA MET A 227 -11.22 -25.33 -12.35
C MET A 227 -11.11 -26.71 -13.01
N ARG A 228 -11.24 -26.77 -14.35
CA ARG A 228 -11.02 -28.00 -15.15
C ARG A 228 -9.57 -28.49 -15.04
N ALA A 229 -8.59 -27.58 -15.17
CA ALA A 229 -7.17 -27.91 -15.02
C ALA A 229 -6.86 -28.55 -13.66
N ARG A 230 -7.64 -28.20 -12.63
CA ARG A 230 -7.55 -28.74 -11.26
C ARG A 230 -8.44 -29.95 -11.00
N LYS A 231 -9.21 -30.41 -11.99
CA LYS A 231 -10.23 -31.47 -11.86
C LYS A 231 -11.20 -31.20 -10.70
N ALA A 232 -11.55 -29.93 -10.49
CA ALA A 232 -12.35 -29.48 -9.36
C ALA A 232 -13.86 -29.62 -9.60
N LEU A 233 -14.29 -29.59 -10.86
CA LEU A 233 -15.70 -29.60 -11.25
C LEU A 233 -16.32 -31.00 -11.17
N THR A 234 -17.62 -31.06 -10.88
CA THR A 234 -18.44 -32.24 -11.19
C THR A 234 -18.79 -32.28 -12.68
N GLU A 235 -19.33 -33.40 -13.17
CA GLU A 235 -19.80 -33.52 -14.57
C GLU A 235 -20.80 -32.42 -14.94
N LEU A 236 -21.85 -32.23 -14.12
CA LEU A 236 -22.83 -31.16 -14.34
C LEU A 236 -22.21 -29.76 -14.37
N GLN A 237 -21.21 -29.49 -13.54
CA GLN A 237 -20.52 -28.20 -13.52
C GLN A 237 -19.60 -28.02 -14.74
N ASP A 238 -18.99 -29.09 -15.23
CA ASP A 238 -18.18 -29.07 -16.43
C ASP A 238 -19.02 -28.78 -17.68
N ASP A 239 -20.25 -29.29 -17.72
CA ASP A 239 -21.22 -29.02 -18.79
C ASP A 239 -21.70 -27.56 -18.77
N LEU A 240 -21.99 -26.98 -17.59
CA LEU A 240 -22.27 -25.54 -17.48
C LEU A 240 -21.15 -24.69 -18.09
N CYS A 241 -19.90 -25.10 -17.91
CA CYS A 241 -18.76 -24.43 -18.51
C CYS A 241 -18.72 -24.59 -20.05
N LYS A 242 -19.16 -25.71 -20.61
CA LYS A 242 -19.21 -25.94 -22.08
C LYS A 242 -20.34 -25.13 -22.72
N ASP A 243 -21.50 -25.07 -22.06
CA ASP A 243 -22.68 -24.36 -22.55
C ASP A 243 -22.46 -22.84 -22.62
N ALA A 244 -21.58 -22.31 -21.78
CA ALA A 244 -21.11 -20.93 -21.85
C ALA A 244 -20.15 -20.66 -23.02
N GLY A 245 -19.78 -21.68 -23.81
CA GLY A 245 -18.87 -21.57 -24.95
C GLY A 245 -17.38 -21.49 -24.57
N LEU A 246 -17.01 -22.02 -23.39
CA LEU A 246 -15.69 -21.89 -22.76
C LEU A 246 -14.95 -23.23 -22.57
#